data_AF-A0A2P5M1L7-F1
#
_entry.id   AF-A0A2P5M1L7-F1
#
_cell.length_a   1.000
_cell.length_b   1.000
_cell.length_c   1.000
_cell.angle_alpha   90.00
_cell.angle_beta   90.00
_cell.angle_gamma   90.00
#
_symmetry.space_group_name_H-M   'P 1'
#
loop_
_entity.id
_entity.type
_entity.pdbx_description
1 polymer ?
#
loop_
_entity_poly.entity_id
_entity_poly.type
_entity_poly.pdbx_seq_one_letter_code
_entity_poly.pdbx_strand_id
1 'polypeptide(L)'
;VSSAIGIYLKQVSKPDIKPCCEYTERKNSESGKPKYDLKFSHGIPAYALFSGKGKNPSERKTPEDEPANVILRNLKFELKIQEIRSPLSDADWHSVLEAVRWWANFGGLGARTRRGLGSIAVSGVEPLTNRCVESFGAQLKTLTQTDNATEAWQNAIIKLETFRQGRNIARQPGNGKQPGRSFWPEPDSIRLITGNTANGYHPPVNRSGTFPRAAFGLPIIFDFNVPESKDEPPKSELTPAGDLERMASPLIVKAQYLGDEQYRAIALLLPHEHLENLSVKLKFIDYKLHHQSRFEQLATRGRTEKNPWWPKDKNQQQELARDIKPLVYAIPCGGQKAKDGNDCDALTAFMNYFDGKD
;
A
#
# COMPACT_ATOMS: atom_id res chain seq x y z
N VAL A 1 -4.10 -34.72 -1.52
CA VAL A 1 -2.66 -34.35 -1.44
C VAL A 1 -2.33 -34.12 0.02
N SER A 2 -1.72 -35.08 0.70
CA SER A 2 -1.39 -34.96 2.12
C SER A 2 0.07 -34.53 2.26
N SER A 3 0.34 -33.36 2.84
CA SER A 3 1.71 -32.82 2.95
C SER A 3 2.66 -33.78 3.66
N ALA A 4 3.88 -33.91 3.14
CA ALA A 4 4.99 -34.69 3.73
C ALA A 4 5.69 -33.96 4.91
N ILE A 5 5.39 -32.67 5.07
CA ILE A 5 6.05 -31.76 6.02
C ILE A 5 5.08 -31.29 7.10
N GLY A 6 5.59 -31.22 8.33
CA GLY A 6 5.00 -30.57 9.47
C GLY A 6 5.68 -29.26 9.81
N ILE A 7 4.89 -28.25 10.15
CA ILE A 7 5.36 -26.97 10.67
C ILE A 7 4.81 -26.81 12.08
N TYR A 8 5.70 -26.68 13.06
CA TYR A 8 5.36 -26.52 14.46
C TYR A 8 5.97 -25.23 14.98
N LEU A 9 5.16 -24.49 15.74
CA LEU A 9 5.55 -23.24 16.35
C LEU A 9 5.61 -23.43 17.87
N LYS A 10 6.75 -23.11 18.48
CA LYS A 10 6.87 -22.99 19.93
C LYS A 10 7.22 -21.55 20.26
N GLN A 11 6.29 -20.83 20.88
CA GLN A 11 6.57 -19.48 21.35
C GLN A 11 7.60 -19.54 22.49
N VAL A 12 8.65 -18.74 22.41
CA VAL A 12 9.74 -18.72 23.41
C VAL A 12 9.84 -17.41 24.16
N SER A 13 9.14 -16.35 23.75
CA SER A 13 9.00 -15.12 24.52
C SER A 13 7.54 -14.73 24.73
N LYS A 14 7.26 -13.99 25.80
CA LYS A 14 5.93 -13.39 26.01
C LYS A 14 5.73 -12.24 25.01
N PRO A 15 4.60 -12.14 24.30
CA PRO A 15 4.33 -11.02 23.41
C PRO A 15 4.06 -9.75 24.24
N ASP A 16 4.65 -8.64 23.82
CA ASP A 16 4.27 -7.31 24.30
C ASP A 16 3.18 -6.76 23.38
N ILE A 17 1.94 -6.80 23.87
CA ILE A 17 0.74 -6.45 23.10
C ILE A 17 0.26 -5.07 23.54
N LYS A 18 0.10 -4.16 22.59
CA LYS A 18 -0.37 -2.79 22.82
C LYS A 18 -1.38 -2.37 21.75
N PRO A 19 -2.31 -1.44 22.04
CA PRO A 19 -3.11 -0.82 21.00
C PRO A 19 -2.21 -0.08 20.01
N CYS A 20 -2.57 -0.07 18.72
CA CYS A 20 -1.79 0.61 17.69
C CYS A 20 -1.78 2.14 17.83
N CYS A 21 -2.82 2.68 18.46
CA CYS A 21 -3.02 4.11 18.62
C CYS A 21 -3.96 4.39 19.81
N GLU A 22 -3.95 5.63 20.25
CA GLU A 22 -4.76 6.13 21.34
C GLU A 22 -5.59 7.34 20.87
N TYR A 23 -6.78 7.48 21.44
CA TYR A 23 -7.63 8.65 21.26
C TYR A 23 -7.65 9.45 22.56
N THR A 24 -7.26 10.73 22.50
CA THR A 24 -7.29 11.64 23.65
C THR A 24 -8.34 12.72 23.44
N GLU A 25 -9.25 12.87 24.41
CA GLU A 25 -10.32 13.88 24.33
C GLU A 25 -9.75 15.31 24.47
N ARG A 26 -10.22 16.22 23.62
CA ARG A 26 -9.86 17.63 23.67
C ARG A 26 -10.65 18.32 24.78
N LYS A 27 -9.94 18.93 25.72
CA LYS A 27 -10.52 19.59 26.91
C LYS A 27 -11.50 20.74 26.61
N ASN A 28 -11.47 21.34 25.42
CA ASN A 28 -12.31 22.49 25.05
C ASN A 28 -13.02 22.26 23.69
N SER A 29 -14.05 21.41 23.64
CA SER A 29 -14.95 21.39 22.49
C SER A 29 -16.08 22.42 22.70
N GLU A 30 -15.92 23.63 22.15
CA GLU A 30 -16.95 24.69 22.14
C GLU A 30 -18.31 24.22 21.58
N SER A 31 -18.33 23.12 20.82
CA SER A 31 -19.51 22.58 20.15
C SER A 31 -20.36 21.60 20.99
N GLY A 32 -20.10 21.42 22.29
CA GLY A 32 -20.85 20.49 23.17
C GLY A 32 -20.70 18.99 22.88
N LYS A 33 -20.18 18.62 21.70
CA LYS A 33 -19.80 17.25 21.33
C LYS A 33 -18.30 17.01 21.59
N PRO A 34 -17.92 15.89 22.24
CA PRO A 34 -16.53 15.59 22.52
C PRO A 34 -15.76 15.40 21.21
N LYS A 35 -14.55 15.98 21.15
CA LYS A 35 -13.62 15.86 20.02
C LYS A 35 -12.37 15.11 20.49
N TYR A 36 -11.84 14.23 19.65
CA TYR A 36 -10.69 13.39 20.02
C TYR A 36 -9.52 13.61 19.06
N ASP A 37 -8.32 13.64 19.62
CA ASP A 37 -7.06 13.59 18.88
C ASP A 37 -6.58 12.14 18.78
N LEU A 38 -6.21 11.73 17.57
CA LEU A 38 -5.66 10.40 17.29
C LEU A 38 -4.14 10.46 17.29
N LYS A 39 -3.49 9.64 18.11
CA LYS A 39 -2.03 9.50 18.15
C LYS A 39 -1.62 8.05 17.96
N PHE A 40 -0.77 7.80 16.97
CA PHE A 40 -0.08 6.51 16.83
C PHE A 40 1.13 6.47 17.76
N SER A 41 1.38 5.30 18.34
CA SER A 41 2.39 5.10 19.40
C SER A 41 3.47 4.11 18.98
N HIS A 42 4.46 3.90 19.86
CA HIS A 42 5.49 2.84 19.73
C HIS A 42 6.44 2.97 18.53
N GLY A 43 6.62 4.19 18.01
CA GLY A 43 7.48 4.43 16.85
C GLY A 43 6.95 3.81 15.56
N ILE A 44 5.66 3.46 15.49
CA ILE A 44 5.09 2.86 14.30
C ILE A 44 4.50 3.95 13.39
N PRO A 45 4.90 4.03 12.11
CA PRO A 45 4.34 5.02 11.19
C PRO A 45 2.82 4.87 11.01
N ALA A 46 2.09 5.97 11.21
CA ALA A 46 0.64 6.03 11.09
C ALA A 46 0.14 5.47 9.74
N TYR A 47 0.89 5.71 8.66
CA TYR A 47 0.57 5.23 7.32
C TYR A 47 0.49 3.70 7.20
N ALA A 48 1.24 2.96 8.03
CA ALA A 48 1.20 1.50 8.05
C ALA A 48 -0.02 0.96 8.81
N LEU A 49 -0.44 1.68 9.87
CA LEU A 49 -1.46 1.25 10.82
C LEU A 49 -2.81 1.97 10.70
N PHE A 50 -2.96 2.90 9.75
CA PHE A 50 -4.16 3.74 9.65
C PHE A 50 -5.48 2.95 9.62
N SER A 51 -5.48 1.78 9.00
CA SER A 51 -6.65 0.90 8.95
C SER A 51 -6.98 0.20 10.27
N GLY A 52 -6.01 0.11 11.19
CA GLY A 52 -6.17 -0.50 12.50
C GLY A 52 -6.67 0.49 13.56
N LYS A 53 -6.87 1.77 13.23
CA LYS A 53 -7.22 2.79 14.22
C LYS A 53 -8.61 2.63 14.87
N GLY A 54 -9.46 1.75 14.36
CA GLY A 54 -10.86 1.65 14.79
C GLY A 54 -11.70 2.87 14.41
N LYS A 55 -12.83 3.05 15.10
CA LYS A 55 -13.69 4.23 14.97
C LYS A 55 -13.35 5.27 16.03
N ASN A 56 -13.77 6.51 15.76
CA ASN A 56 -13.74 7.57 16.76
C ASN A 56 -14.52 7.11 18.01
N PRO A 57 -14.05 7.37 19.25
CA PRO A 57 -14.75 6.97 20.46
C PRO A 57 -16.25 7.30 20.48
N SER A 58 -16.66 8.43 19.90
CA SER A 58 -18.07 8.83 19.82
C SER A 58 -18.93 7.99 18.86
N GLU A 59 -18.33 7.16 18.02
CA GLU A 59 -18.99 6.34 16.98
C GLU A 59 -18.91 4.83 17.26
N ARG A 60 -18.24 4.43 18.33
CA ARG A 60 -18.04 3.02 18.67
C ARG A 60 -19.35 2.39 19.14
N LYS A 61 -19.65 1.21 18.62
CA LYS A 61 -20.82 0.42 18.98
C LYS A 61 -20.44 -0.98 19.45
N THR A 62 -19.30 -1.47 18.99
CA THR A 62 -18.85 -2.85 19.17
C THR A 62 -17.36 -2.88 19.55
N PRO A 63 -16.87 -3.93 20.21
CA PRO A 63 -15.44 -4.09 20.51
C PRO A 63 -14.54 -4.03 19.27
N GLU A 64 -15.03 -4.40 18.09
CA GLU A 64 -14.30 -4.32 16.81
C GLU A 64 -14.08 -2.87 16.34
N ASP A 65 -14.78 -1.91 16.93
CA ASP A 65 -14.59 -0.49 16.68
C ASP A 65 -13.41 0.10 17.48
N GLU A 66 -12.82 -0.66 18.40
CA GLU A 66 -11.60 -0.28 19.13
C GLU A 66 -10.35 -0.34 18.24
N PRO A 67 -9.28 0.41 18.58
CA PRO A 67 -7.99 0.26 17.93
C PRO A 67 -7.47 -1.18 18.00
N ALA A 68 -6.98 -1.67 16.87
CA ALA A 68 -6.37 -2.98 16.78
C ALA A 68 -5.11 -3.08 17.66
N ASN A 69 -4.87 -4.27 18.21
CA ASN A 69 -3.65 -4.56 18.94
C ASN A 69 -2.49 -4.89 17.98
N VAL A 70 -1.29 -4.47 18.36
CA VAL A 70 -0.03 -4.80 17.73
C VAL A 70 0.88 -5.52 18.72
N ILE A 71 1.66 -6.48 18.22
CA ILE A 71 2.75 -7.08 18.97
C ILE A 71 3.99 -6.23 18.70
N LEU A 72 4.62 -5.70 19.74
CA LEU A 72 5.85 -4.92 19.60
C LEU A 72 7.04 -5.83 19.23
N ARG A 73 8.15 -5.20 18.81
CA ARG A 73 9.35 -5.90 18.35
C ARG A 73 9.89 -6.89 19.40
N ASN A 74 10.71 -7.83 18.93
CA ASN A 74 11.40 -8.84 19.75
C ASN A 74 10.52 -10.00 20.26
N LEU A 75 9.36 -10.25 19.61
CA LEU A 75 8.69 -11.56 19.74
C LEU A 75 9.61 -12.65 19.18
N LYS A 76 9.89 -13.68 19.98
CA LYS A 76 10.72 -14.83 19.62
C LYS A 76 9.88 -16.11 19.66
N PHE A 77 10.05 -16.94 18.64
CA PHE A 77 9.49 -18.28 18.57
C PHE A 77 10.49 -19.22 17.90
N GLU A 78 10.41 -20.51 18.22
CA GLU A 78 11.07 -21.58 17.50
C GLU A 78 10.13 -22.10 16.41
N LEU A 79 10.61 -22.09 15.17
CA LEU A 79 9.96 -22.74 14.04
C LEU A 79 10.62 -24.10 13.83
N LYS A 80 9.87 -25.18 14.01
CA LYS A 80 10.32 -26.54 13.71
C LYS A 80 9.65 -27.02 12.44
N ILE A 81 10.46 -27.34 11.44
CA ILE A 81 10.01 -27.96 10.19
C ILE A 81 10.55 -29.38 10.21
N GLN A 82 9.66 -30.36 10.10
CA GLN A 82 10.04 -31.77 10.16
C GLN A 82 9.26 -32.58 9.13
N GLU A 83 9.85 -33.66 8.66
CA GLU A 83 9.17 -34.69 7.89
C GLU A 83 8.22 -35.45 8.82
N ILE A 84 6.95 -35.62 8.42
CA ILE A 84 5.97 -36.34 9.27
C ILE A 84 5.69 -37.75 8.73
N ARG A 85 5.75 -37.97 7.41
CA ARG A 85 5.29 -39.22 6.80
C ARG A 85 6.38 -39.99 6.08
N SER A 86 7.11 -39.32 5.21
CA SER A 86 8.12 -39.92 4.37
C SER A 86 9.32 -38.99 4.29
N PRO A 87 10.56 -39.53 4.24
CA PRO A 87 11.73 -38.74 3.95
C PRO A 87 11.56 -37.97 2.65
N LEU A 88 11.97 -36.71 2.66
CA LEU A 88 12.07 -35.90 1.46
C LEU A 88 13.37 -36.21 0.73
N SER A 89 13.38 -35.98 -0.58
CA SER A 89 14.64 -35.93 -1.30
C SER A 89 15.44 -34.69 -0.87
N ASP A 90 16.76 -34.71 -1.04
CA ASP A 90 17.61 -33.55 -0.78
C ASP A 90 17.16 -32.32 -1.57
N ALA A 91 16.65 -32.51 -2.79
CA ALA A 91 16.13 -31.44 -3.64
C ALA A 91 14.83 -30.82 -3.09
N ASP A 92 13.91 -31.65 -2.58
CA ASP A 92 12.69 -31.16 -1.95
C ASP A 92 13.01 -30.43 -0.65
N TRP A 93 13.92 -30.97 0.16
CA TRP A 93 14.35 -30.31 1.39
C TRP A 93 15.04 -28.96 1.11
N HIS A 94 15.86 -28.88 0.07
CA HIS A 94 16.44 -27.63 -0.38
C HIS A 94 15.37 -26.59 -0.76
N SER A 95 14.29 -27.02 -1.44
CA SER A 95 13.16 -26.15 -1.78
C SER A 95 12.42 -25.61 -0.55
N VAL A 96 12.33 -26.41 0.52
CA VAL A 96 11.77 -25.99 1.80
C VAL A 96 12.64 -24.94 2.46
N LEU A 97 13.96 -25.15 2.49
CA LEU A 97 14.91 -24.19 3.06
C LEU A 97 14.93 -22.88 2.26
N GLU A 98 14.85 -22.94 0.93
CA GLU A 98 14.72 -21.75 0.09
C GLU A 98 13.38 -21.03 0.35
N ALA A 99 12.27 -21.73 0.52
CA ALA A 99 11.00 -21.10 0.91
C ALA A 99 11.12 -20.36 2.27
N VAL A 100 11.81 -20.94 3.25
CA VAL A 100 12.09 -20.28 4.53
C VAL A 100 12.98 -19.05 4.34
N ARG A 101 14.01 -19.14 3.48
CA ARG A 101 14.89 -18.02 3.16
C ARG A 101 14.14 -16.85 2.53
N TRP A 102 13.28 -17.11 1.56
CA TRP A 102 12.43 -16.10 0.93
C TRP A 102 11.42 -15.50 1.92
N TRP A 103 10.79 -16.33 2.76
CA TRP A 103 9.87 -15.87 3.79
C TRP A 103 10.58 -14.99 4.83
N ALA A 104 11.80 -15.34 5.27
CA ALA A 104 12.61 -14.52 6.17
C ALA A 104 12.91 -13.13 5.58
N ASN A 105 13.33 -13.11 4.32
CA ASN A 105 13.73 -11.88 3.63
C ASN A 105 12.52 -10.99 3.28
N PHE A 106 11.44 -11.55 2.75
CA PHE A 106 10.36 -10.78 2.11
C PHE A 106 8.95 -11.05 2.66
N GLY A 107 8.78 -12.14 3.39
CA GLY A 107 7.53 -12.49 4.05
C GLY A 107 7.32 -11.79 5.40
N GLY A 108 6.46 -12.37 6.22
CA GLY A 108 6.18 -11.89 7.57
C GLY A 108 4.97 -12.58 8.19
N LEU A 109 4.63 -12.16 9.41
CA LEU A 109 3.50 -12.69 10.19
C LEU A 109 2.42 -11.63 10.42
N GLY A 110 1.16 -12.06 10.38
CA GLY A 110 0.02 -11.19 10.65
C GLY A 110 -0.39 -10.30 9.48
N ALA A 111 -0.98 -9.15 9.80
CA ALA A 111 -1.53 -8.25 8.79
C ALA A 111 -0.49 -7.27 8.26
N ARG A 112 -0.71 -6.76 7.04
CA ARG A 112 0.09 -5.68 6.42
C ARG A 112 1.57 -6.02 6.20
N THR A 113 1.90 -7.30 6.00
CA THR A 113 3.28 -7.77 5.76
C THR A 113 3.97 -7.11 4.57
N ARG A 114 3.23 -6.79 3.51
CA ARG A 114 3.77 -6.03 2.35
C ARG A 114 4.14 -4.58 2.65
N ARG A 115 3.73 -4.06 3.81
CA ARG A 115 4.14 -2.75 4.35
C ARG A 115 5.12 -2.88 5.51
N GLY A 116 5.70 -4.06 5.72
CA GLY A 116 6.78 -4.33 6.65
C GLY A 116 6.36 -4.73 8.06
N LEU A 117 5.06 -4.77 8.36
CA LEU A 117 4.57 -5.34 9.61
C LEU A 117 4.88 -6.83 9.70
N GLY A 118 5.25 -7.28 10.90
CA GLY A 118 5.55 -8.69 11.13
C GLY A 118 6.76 -9.20 10.36
N SER A 119 7.69 -8.31 9.98
CA SER A 119 9.00 -8.69 9.48
C SER A 119 9.69 -9.59 10.50
N ILE A 120 10.31 -10.66 10.03
CA ILE A 120 10.96 -11.68 10.84
C ILE A 120 12.46 -11.68 10.56
N ALA A 121 13.24 -12.03 11.58
CA ALA A 121 14.65 -12.35 11.45
C ALA A 121 14.82 -13.84 11.79
N VAL A 122 15.55 -14.56 10.94
CA VAL A 122 15.85 -15.99 11.13
C VAL A 122 17.37 -16.13 11.19
N SER A 123 17.87 -16.66 12.28
CA SER A 123 19.31 -16.91 12.47
C SER A 123 19.81 -17.93 11.45
N GLY A 124 21.00 -17.70 10.89
CA GLY A 124 21.62 -18.61 9.90
C GLY A 124 20.99 -18.55 8.49
N VAL A 125 20.11 -17.58 8.23
CA VAL A 125 19.56 -17.36 6.89
C VAL A 125 20.27 -16.19 6.22
N GLU A 126 20.89 -16.46 5.08
CA GLU A 126 21.59 -15.46 4.29
C GLU A 126 20.62 -14.45 3.64
N PRO A 127 20.94 -13.15 3.66
CA PRO A 127 20.13 -12.14 3.03
C PRO A 127 20.08 -12.32 1.51
N LEU A 128 18.90 -12.17 0.92
CA LEU A 128 18.73 -12.16 -0.53
C LEU A 128 19.21 -10.83 -1.10
N THR A 129 20.03 -10.90 -2.15
CA THR A 129 20.60 -9.74 -2.87
C THR A 129 19.79 -9.44 -4.14
N ASN A 130 20.08 -8.30 -4.78
CA ASN A 130 19.41 -7.95 -6.04
C ASN A 130 19.61 -9.03 -7.12
N ARG A 131 20.84 -9.55 -7.26
CA ARG A 131 21.14 -10.64 -8.21
C ARG A 131 20.29 -11.90 -7.96
N CYS A 132 20.03 -12.21 -6.68
CA CYS A 132 19.23 -13.38 -6.31
C CYS A 132 17.76 -13.24 -6.70
N VAL A 133 17.21 -12.02 -6.69
CA VAL A 133 15.79 -11.81 -7.03
C VAL A 133 15.58 -11.57 -8.52
N GLU A 134 16.58 -11.03 -9.22
CA GLU A 134 16.55 -10.80 -10.67
C GLU A 134 16.36 -12.11 -11.46
N SER A 135 16.93 -13.22 -10.98
CA SER A 135 16.73 -14.54 -11.59
C SER A 135 15.27 -15.02 -11.56
N PHE A 136 14.42 -14.38 -10.74
CA PHE A 136 12.98 -14.65 -10.63
C PHE A 136 12.12 -13.52 -11.22
N GLY A 137 12.72 -12.59 -11.99
CA GLY A 137 12.01 -11.46 -12.59
C GLY A 137 11.59 -10.38 -11.59
N ALA A 138 12.12 -10.41 -10.37
CA ALA A 138 11.87 -9.39 -9.35
C ALA A 138 12.98 -8.34 -9.32
N GLN A 139 12.70 -7.18 -8.74
CA GLN A 139 13.67 -6.09 -8.55
C GLN A 139 13.79 -5.74 -7.07
N LEU A 140 15.02 -5.60 -6.57
CA LEU A 140 15.27 -5.21 -5.19
C LEU A 140 16.04 -3.89 -5.13
N LYS A 141 15.45 -2.90 -4.45
CA LYS A 141 16.12 -1.66 -4.06
C LYS A 141 16.34 -1.62 -2.56
N THR A 142 17.45 -1.05 -2.14
CA THR A 142 17.90 -1.06 -0.74
C THR A 142 18.44 0.30 -0.34
N LEU A 143 18.15 0.75 0.87
CA LEU A 143 18.81 1.93 1.45
C LEU A 143 19.97 1.53 2.36
N THR A 144 20.61 2.54 2.95
CA THR A 144 21.70 2.37 3.91
C THR A 144 21.31 1.45 5.07
N GLN A 145 22.29 0.68 5.54
CA GLN A 145 22.19 -0.20 6.69
C GLN A 145 22.11 0.59 8.00
N THR A 146 21.41 0.05 8.99
CA THR A 146 21.26 0.54 10.37
C THR A 146 21.27 -0.66 11.33
N ASP A 147 21.66 -0.43 12.58
CA ASP A 147 21.56 -1.41 13.68
C ASP A 147 20.14 -1.47 14.29
N ASN A 148 19.21 -0.64 13.80
CA ASN A 148 17.86 -0.54 14.32
C ASN A 148 16.80 -1.03 13.31
N ALA A 149 16.23 -2.21 13.58
CA ALA A 149 15.16 -2.79 12.77
C ALA A 149 13.96 -1.85 12.56
N THR A 150 13.57 -1.08 13.59
CA THR A 150 12.44 -0.15 13.50
C THR A 150 12.78 1.00 12.56
N GLU A 151 14.00 1.54 12.65
CA GLU A 151 14.47 2.61 11.78
C GLU A 151 14.57 2.14 10.33
N ALA A 152 15.15 0.96 10.07
CA ALA A 152 15.20 0.37 8.73
C ALA A 152 13.80 0.25 8.11
N TRP A 153 12.83 -0.19 8.89
CA TRP A 153 11.45 -0.28 8.43
C TRP A 153 10.82 1.09 8.19
N GLN A 154 10.99 2.03 9.13
CA GLN A 154 10.50 3.41 9.00
C GLN A 154 11.03 4.06 7.72
N ASN A 155 12.32 3.94 7.44
CA ASN A 155 12.96 4.44 6.23
C ASN A 155 12.29 3.86 4.96
N ALA A 156 11.93 2.57 4.96
CA ALA A 156 11.24 1.95 3.83
C ALA A 156 9.80 2.47 3.66
N ILE A 157 9.00 2.48 4.73
CA ILE A 157 7.57 2.82 4.64
C ILE A 157 7.32 4.31 4.46
N ILE A 158 8.19 5.18 5.01
CA ILE A 158 8.13 6.64 4.82
C ILE A 158 8.39 7.01 3.36
N LYS A 159 9.26 6.30 2.65
CA LYS A 159 9.41 6.48 1.19
C LYS A 159 8.08 6.22 0.47
N LEU A 160 7.39 5.12 0.78
CA LEU A 160 6.08 4.82 0.17
C LEU A 160 4.99 5.83 0.56
N GLU A 161 4.97 6.27 1.81
CA GLU A 161 4.07 7.31 2.30
C GLU A 161 4.32 8.63 1.56
N THR A 162 5.57 9.08 1.50
CA THR A 162 5.96 10.35 0.86
C THR A 162 5.66 10.32 -0.63
N PHE A 163 5.95 9.22 -1.31
CA PHE A 163 5.62 9.04 -2.72
C PHE A 163 4.11 9.12 -2.99
N ARG A 164 3.28 8.64 -2.05
CA ARG A 164 1.82 8.62 -2.23
C ARG A 164 1.10 9.85 -1.69
N GLN A 165 1.64 10.53 -0.69
CA GLN A 165 0.94 11.59 0.06
C GLN A 165 1.80 12.81 0.39
N GLY A 166 3.11 12.76 0.12
CA GLY A 166 4.07 13.80 0.49
C GLY A 166 3.77 15.15 -0.14
N ARG A 167 4.01 16.21 0.64
CA ARG A 167 3.96 17.60 0.16
C ARG A 167 5.01 17.80 -0.93
N ASN A 168 4.66 18.53 -1.98
CA ASN A 168 5.48 18.79 -3.17
C ASN A 168 5.83 17.56 -4.02
N ILE A 169 5.56 16.34 -3.56
CA ILE A 169 5.74 15.10 -4.32
C ILE A 169 4.40 14.64 -4.91
N ALA A 170 3.45 14.30 -4.03
CA ALA A 170 2.12 13.77 -4.40
C ALA A 170 0.98 14.76 -4.20
N ARG A 171 1.25 15.87 -3.51
CA ARG A 171 0.27 16.92 -3.20
C ARG A 171 0.88 18.31 -3.32
N GLN A 172 0.07 19.27 -3.72
CA GLN A 172 0.39 20.70 -3.62
C GLN A 172 0.61 21.09 -2.14
N PRO A 173 1.37 22.18 -1.88
CA PRO A 173 1.36 22.83 -0.58
C PRO A 173 -0.07 23.12 -0.12
N GLY A 174 -0.40 22.68 1.09
CA GLY A 174 -1.65 23.05 1.74
C GLY A 174 -1.52 24.36 2.52
N ASN A 175 -2.61 24.76 3.19
CA ASN A 175 -2.68 25.95 4.05
C ASN A 175 -2.28 25.67 5.52
N GLY A 176 -1.54 24.59 5.77
CA GLY A 176 -1.14 24.15 7.11
C GLY A 176 -2.22 23.40 7.91
N LYS A 177 -3.51 23.72 7.71
CA LYS A 177 -4.65 23.01 8.35
C LYS A 177 -5.22 21.89 7.49
N GLN A 178 -5.12 22.02 6.16
CA GLN A 178 -5.62 21.05 5.20
C GLN A 178 -4.53 20.67 4.20
N PRO A 179 -4.44 19.39 3.81
CA PRO A 179 -3.53 18.98 2.75
C PRO A 179 -3.94 19.65 1.43
N GLY A 180 -2.95 20.02 0.62
CA GLY A 180 -3.22 20.55 -0.72
C GLY A 180 -3.78 19.49 -1.67
N ARG A 181 -4.20 19.97 -2.84
CA ARG A 181 -4.74 19.14 -3.93
C ARG A 181 -3.74 18.04 -4.29
N SER A 182 -4.24 16.82 -4.55
CA SER A 182 -3.39 15.72 -4.99
C SER A 182 -2.95 15.92 -6.45
N PHE A 183 -1.71 15.55 -6.75
CA PHE A 183 -1.20 15.42 -8.12
C PHE A 183 -1.59 14.09 -8.76
N TRP A 184 -2.08 13.13 -7.98
CA TRP A 184 -2.63 11.90 -8.52
C TRP A 184 -3.96 12.19 -9.24
N PRO A 185 -4.24 11.54 -10.39
CA PRO A 185 -5.40 11.86 -11.20
C PRO A 185 -6.72 11.33 -10.63
N GLU A 186 -6.71 10.34 -9.73
CA GLU A 186 -7.95 9.64 -9.33
C GLU A 186 -9.04 10.55 -8.77
N PRO A 187 -8.76 11.55 -7.91
CA PRO A 187 -9.79 12.46 -7.45
C PRO A 187 -10.46 13.20 -8.62
N ASP A 188 -9.69 13.58 -9.65
CA ASP A 188 -10.23 14.26 -10.83
C ASP A 188 -10.94 13.29 -11.77
N SER A 189 -10.41 12.06 -11.93
CA SER A 189 -11.07 10.97 -12.67
C SER A 189 -12.46 10.67 -12.09
N ILE A 190 -12.58 10.62 -10.76
CA ILE A 190 -13.87 10.42 -10.09
C ILE A 190 -14.80 11.59 -10.35
N ARG A 191 -14.32 12.84 -10.24
CA ARG A 191 -15.13 14.03 -10.55
C ARG A 191 -15.62 14.07 -11.99
N LEU A 192 -14.80 13.61 -12.95
CA LEU A 192 -15.21 13.47 -14.35
C LEU A 192 -16.31 12.41 -14.53
N ILE A 193 -16.18 11.28 -13.84
CA ILE A 193 -17.18 10.19 -13.89
C ILE A 193 -18.51 10.63 -13.27
N THR A 194 -18.45 11.35 -12.14
CA THR A 194 -19.65 11.69 -11.37
C THR A 194 -20.29 13.01 -11.80
N GLY A 195 -19.49 13.93 -12.36
CA GLY A 195 -19.86 15.32 -12.63
C GLY A 195 -19.89 16.21 -11.37
N ASN A 196 -19.63 15.65 -10.19
CA ASN A 196 -19.64 16.38 -8.93
C ASN A 196 -18.29 17.09 -8.74
N THR A 197 -18.29 18.42 -8.70
CA THR A 197 -17.05 19.24 -8.68
C THR A 197 -17.01 20.22 -7.51
N ALA A 198 -17.71 19.88 -6.43
CA ALA A 198 -17.98 20.78 -5.32
C ALA A 198 -18.65 22.08 -5.80
N ASN A 199 -19.70 22.02 -6.62
CA ASN A 199 -20.32 23.23 -7.21
C ASN A 199 -19.31 24.12 -7.95
N GLY A 200 -18.32 23.52 -8.62
CA GLY A 200 -17.26 24.24 -9.34
C GLY A 200 -16.08 24.70 -8.49
N TYR A 201 -16.06 24.48 -7.15
CA TYR A 201 -14.90 24.81 -6.32
C TYR A 201 -13.70 23.89 -6.59
N HIS A 202 -13.94 22.65 -7.01
CA HIS A 202 -12.91 21.66 -7.30
C HIS A 202 -13.03 21.14 -8.75
N PRO A 203 -12.81 22.00 -9.76
CA PRO A 203 -12.89 21.57 -11.16
C PRO A 203 -11.73 20.62 -11.48
N PRO A 204 -11.95 19.54 -12.26
CA PRO A 204 -10.89 18.64 -12.71
C PRO A 204 -9.77 19.40 -13.43
N VAL A 205 -8.53 19.21 -12.95
CA VAL A 205 -7.31 19.77 -13.57
C VAL A 205 -6.66 18.70 -14.42
N ASN A 206 -6.51 17.48 -13.88
CA ASN A 206 -6.08 16.34 -14.67
C ASN A 206 -7.31 15.69 -15.33
N ARG A 207 -7.25 15.52 -16.65
CA ARG A 207 -8.35 14.94 -17.44
C ARG A 207 -8.05 13.56 -18.01
N SER A 208 -7.03 12.88 -17.49
CA SER A 208 -6.61 11.57 -18.01
C SER A 208 -7.63 10.46 -17.77
N GLY A 209 -8.48 10.57 -16.73
CA GLY A 209 -9.44 9.52 -16.39
C GLY A 209 -8.79 8.22 -15.89
N THR A 210 -7.54 8.27 -15.43
CA THR A 210 -6.77 7.08 -15.03
C THR A 210 -6.71 6.86 -13.51
N PHE A 211 -6.25 5.67 -13.10
CA PHE A 211 -6.11 5.23 -11.72
C PHE A 211 -4.75 4.58 -11.42
N PRO A 212 -3.62 5.30 -11.60
CA PRO A 212 -2.27 4.74 -11.46
C PRO A 212 -1.98 4.15 -10.09
N ARG A 213 -2.60 4.64 -9.00
CA ARG A 213 -2.39 4.06 -7.67
C ARG A 213 -2.95 2.64 -7.52
N ALA A 214 -3.79 2.19 -8.44
CA ALA A 214 -4.27 0.80 -8.48
C ALA A 214 -3.12 -0.21 -8.55
N ALA A 215 -1.96 0.17 -9.11
CA ALA A 215 -0.77 -0.67 -9.15
C ALA A 215 -0.24 -1.07 -7.76
N PHE A 216 -0.51 -0.27 -6.72
CA PHE A 216 -0.11 -0.55 -5.33
C PHE A 216 -1.13 -1.43 -4.58
N GLY A 217 -2.00 -2.12 -5.30
CA GLY A 217 -3.04 -2.97 -4.76
C GLY A 217 -4.42 -2.32 -4.69
N LEU A 218 -5.43 -3.17 -4.56
CA LEU A 218 -6.85 -2.84 -4.47
C LEU A 218 -7.47 -3.63 -3.30
N PRO A 219 -8.55 -3.13 -2.66
CA PRO A 219 -9.28 -1.92 -3.00
C PRO A 219 -8.59 -0.61 -2.56
N ILE A 220 -9.00 0.50 -3.18
CA ILE A 220 -8.65 1.86 -2.76
C ILE A 220 -9.94 2.61 -2.42
N ILE A 221 -10.05 3.09 -1.19
CA ILE A 221 -11.17 3.91 -0.74
C ILE A 221 -10.84 5.39 -0.98
N PHE A 222 -11.76 6.10 -1.62
CA PHE A 222 -11.73 7.55 -1.76
C PHE A 222 -12.81 8.17 -0.87
N ASP A 223 -12.36 9.04 0.03
CA ASP A 223 -13.20 9.76 0.96
C ASP A 223 -12.93 11.26 0.80
N PHE A 224 -13.91 11.97 0.24
CA PHE A 224 -13.83 13.40 -0.02
C PHE A 224 -14.31 14.12 1.24
N ASN A 225 -13.37 14.57 2.08
CA ASN A 225 -13.63 15.22 3.37
C ASN A 225 -14.24 16.63 3.22
N VAL A 226 -15.50 16.70 2.79
CA VAL A 226 -16.27 17.93 2.66
C VAL A 226 -17.70 17.72 3.18
N PRO A 227 -18.37 18.77 3.66
CA PRO A 227 -19.77 18.66 4.09
C PRO A 227 -20.65 18.16 2.95
N GLU A 228 -21.63 17.29 3.25
CA GLU A 228 -22.61 16.73 2.30
C GLU A 228 -23.35 17.81 1.48
N SER A 229 -23.37 19.06 1.96
CA SER A 229 -23.98 20.20 1.27
C SER A 229 -23.18 20.70 0.07
N LYS A 230 -21.94 20.27 -0.11
CA LYS A 230 -21.14 20.55 -1.30
C LYS A 230 -21.28 19.37 -2.26
N ASP A 231 -21.54 19.67 -3.53
CA ASP A 231 -21.69 18.72 -4.64
C ASP A 231 -20.37 17.98 -4.94
N GLU A 232 -19.85 17.22 -3.99
CA GLU A 232 -18.63 16.44 -4.09
C GLU A 232 -18.92 14.99 -4.40
N PRO A 233 -17.96 14.27 -5.00
CA PRO A 233 -18.18 12.87 -5.31
C PRO A 233 -18.50 12.07 -4.04
N PRO A 234 -19.47 11.14 -4.13
CA PRO A 234 -19.76 10.26 -3.01
C PRO A 234 -18.53 9.40 -2.67
N LYS A 235 -18.48 8.97 -1.40
CA LYS A 235 -17.48 8.01 -0.94
C LYS A 235 -17.47 6.81 -1.88
N SER A 236 -16.28 6.41 -2.31
CA SER A 236 -16.15 5.39 -3.34
C SER A 236 -15.00 4.43 -3.07
N GLU A 237 -15.07 3.27 -3.70
CA GLU A 237 -14.09 2.22 -3.63
C GLU A 237 -13.72 1.77 -5.05
N LEU A 238 -12.44 1.85 -5.39
CA LEU A 238 -11.89 1.24 -6.57
C LEU A 238 -11.57 -0.22 -6.27
N THR A 239 -12.14 -1.12 -7.07
CA THR A 239 -11.98 -2.58 -6.96
C THR A 239 -11.47 -3.13 -8.28
N PRO A 240 -10.90 -4.35 -8.30
CA PRO A 240 -10.74 -5.07 -9.56
C PRO A 240 -12.11 -5.25 -10.24
N ALA A 241 -12.15 -5.20 -11.57
CA ALA A 241 -13.34 -5.56 -12.31
C ALA A 241 -13.57 -7.09 -12.25
N GLY A 242 -14.82 -7.51 -12.48
CA GLY A 242 -15.24 -8.91 -12.31
C GLY A 242 -15.59 -9.27 -10.87
N ASP A 243 -15.41 -10.54 -10.53
CA ASP A 243 -15.78 -11.12 -9.22
C ASP A 243 -14.64 -11.08 -8.19
N LEU A 244 -13.54 -10.38 -8.52
CA LEU A 244 -12.39 -10.23 -7.64
C LEU A 244 -12.61 -9.06 -6.67
N GLU A 245 -12.51 -9.33 -5.37
CA GLU A 245 -12.66 -8.28 -4.35
C GLU A 245 -11.37 -7.51 -4.05
N ARG A 246 -10.22 -8.16 -4.23
CA ARG A 246 -8.92 -7.66 -3.77
C ARG A 246 -7.82 -7.97 -4.78
N MET A 247 -6.90 -7.03 -4.93
CA MET A 247 -5.65 -7.27 -5.64
C MET A 247 -4.47 -6.94 -4.72
N ALA A 248 -3.59 -7.91 -4.61
CA ALA A 248 -2.39 -7.87 -3.80
C ALA A 248 -1.33 -6.94 -4.42
N SER A 249 -0.87 -5.92 -3.69
CA SER A 249 0.30 -5.12 -4.13
C SER A 249 1.49 -6.03 -4.51
N PRO A 250 2.07 -5.90 -5.71
CA PRO A 250 3.30 -6.60 -6.07
C PRO A 250 4.53 -5.98 -5.39
N LEU A 251 4.38 -4.77 -4.85
CA LEU A 251 5.41 -4.08 -4.07
C LEU A 251 5.37 -4.52 -2.60
N ILE A 252 6.54 -4.86 -2.07
CA ILE A 252 6.82 -5.13 -0.65
C ILE A 252 7.86 -4.12 -0.15
N VAL A 253 7.52 -3.36 0.90
CA VAL A 253 8.46 -2.48 1.59
C VAL A 253 8.63 -2.91 3.04
N LYS A 254 9.86 -3.15 3.49
CA LYS A 254 10.14 -3.66 4.85
C LYS A 254 11.59 -3.47 5.28
N ALA A 255 11.91 -3.89 6.51
CA ALA A 255 13.28 -4.11 6.94
C ALA A 255 13.74 -5.53 6.59
N GLN A 256 14.94 -5.65 6.02
CA GLN A 256 15.63 -6.93 5.80
C GLN A 256 16.73 -7.09 6.85
N TYR A 257 16.78 -8.26 7.48
CA TYR A 257 17.86 -8.64 8.40
C TYR A 257 19.09 -9.09 7.61
N LEU A 258 20.28 -8.65 8.04
CA LEU A 258 21.56 -8.92 7.35
C LEU A 258 22.50 -9.84 8.15
N GLY A 259 22.14 -10.21 9.38
CA GLY A 259 23.07 -10.81 10.34
C GLY A 259 23.54 -9.79 11.38
N ASP A 260 24.04 -10.27 12.52
CA ASP A 260 24.69 -9.45 13.57
C ASP A 260 23.95 -8.17 13.98
N GLU A 261 22.63 -8.28 14.16
CA GLU A 261 21.75 -7.15 14.49
C GLU A 261 21.80 -5.98 13.48
N GLN A 262 22.18 -6.25 12.24
CA GLN A 262 22.16 -5.27 11.16
C GLN A 262 20.93 -5.44 10.27
N TYR A 263 20.37 -4.32 9.85
CA TYR A 263 19.15 -4.23 9.07
C TYR A 263 19.29 -3.21 7.95
N ARG A 264 18.53 -3.38 6.88
CA ARG A 264 18.39 -2.34 5.84
C ARG A 264 16.95 -2.19 5.38
N ALA A 265 16.59 -0.98 4.97
CA ALA A 265 15.33 -0.70 4.32
C ALA A 265 15.33 -1.29 2.90
N ILE A 266 14.25 -1.98 2.52
CA ILE A 266 14.11 -2.57 1.19
C ILE A 266 12.78 -2.23 0.53
N ALA A 267 12.81 -2.19 -0.80
CA ALA A 267 11.66 -2.26 -1.68
C ALA A 267 11.87 -3.41 -2.67
N LEU A 268 11.03 -4.45 -2.57
CA LEU A 268 10.99 -5.56 -3.51
C LEU A 268 9.78 -5.40 -4.42
N LEU A 269 10.01 -5.37 -5.72
CA LEU A 269 8.96 -5.42 -6.74
C LEU A 269 8.91 -6.84 -7.34
N LEU A 270 7.79 -7.53 -7.14
CA LEU A 270 7.54 -8.85 -7.72
C LEU A 270 7.15 -8.74 -9.21
N PRO A 271 7.28 -9.84 -9.98
CA PRO A 271 6.67 -9.94 -11.31
C PRO A 271 5.19 -9.55 -11.27
N HIS A 272 4.77 -8.71 -12.21
CA HIS A 272 3.46 -8.06 -12.17
C HIS A 272 2.82 -7.91 -13.56
N GLU A 273 3.12 -8.82 -14.50
CA GLU A 273 2.52 -8.81 -15.85
C GLU A 273 0.98 -8.90 -15.79
N HIS A 274 0.43 -9.49 -14.73
CA HIS A 274 -1.00 -9.52 -14.48
C HIS A 274 -1.66 -8.12 -14.42
N LEU A 275 -0.90 -7.06 -14.14
CA LEU A 275 -1.40 -5.69 -14.15
C LEU A 275 -1.74 -5.18 -15.56
N GLU A 276 -1.11 -5.71 -16.61
CA GLU A 276 -1.41 -5.31 -18.00
C GLU A 276 -2.86 -5.61 -18.41
N ASN A 277 -3.45 -6.63 -17.78
CA ASN A 277 -4.82 -7.07 -18.02
C ASN A 277 -5.77 -6.70 -16.88
N LEU A 278 -5.29 -5.96 -15.88
CA LEU A 278 -6.14 -5.45 -14.81
C LEU A 278 -7.16 -4.47 -15.40
N SER A 279 -8.42 -4.69 -15.07
CA SER A 279 -9.49 -3.71 -15.26
C SER A 279 -10.01 -3.31 -13.88
N VAL A 280 -10.46 -2.07 -13.73
CA VAL A 280 -10.94 -1.55 -12.44
C VAL A 280 -12.40 -1.13 -12.52
N LYS A 281 -13.07 -1.21 -11.37
CA LYS A 281 -14.47 -0.81 -11.18
C LYS A 281 -14.58 0.11 -9.99
N LEU A 282 -15.20 1.28 -10.20
CA LEU A 282 -15.55 2.20 -9.15
C LEU A 282 -16.93 1.84 -8.57
N LYS A 283 -16.99 1.63 -7.25
CA LYS A 283 -18.22 1.41 -6.47
C LYS A 283 -18.46 2.62 -5.58
N PHE A 284 -19.71 3.06 -5.45
CA PHE A 284 -20.08 4.14 -4.53
C PHE A 284 -20.64 3.53 -3.23
N ILE A 285 -20.24 4.07 -2.07
CA ILE A 285 -20.53 3.55 -0.72
C ILE A 285 -21.37 4.59 0.06
N ASP A 286 -22.26 4.11 0.94
CA ASP A 286 -23.02 4.93 1.91
C ASP A 286 -23.85 6.07 1.31
N TYR A 287 -24.49 5.85 0.15
CA TYR A 287 -25.23 6.90 -0.55
C TYR A 287 -26.75 6.69 -0.50
N LYS A 288 -27.51 7.78 -0.28
CA LYS A 288 -28.99 7.74 -0.14
C LYS A 288 -29.66 7.31 -1.46
N LEU A 289 -30.57 6.34 -1.35
CA LEU A 289 -31.32 5.66 -2.43
C LEU A 289 -31.91 6.58 -3.52
N HIS A 290 -32.30 7.82 -3.21
CA HIS A 290 -32.96 8.73 -4.16
C HIS A 290 -32.11 9.16 -5.36
N HIS A 291 -30.78 9.09 -5.25
CA HIS A 291 -29.86 9.40 -6.34
C HIS A 291 -29.16 8.15 -6.89
N GLN A 292 -29.46 6.98 -6.32
CA GLN A 292 -28.82 5.71 -6.67
C GLN A 292 -29.10 5.34 -8.13
N SER A 293 -30.28 5.64 -8.68
CA SER A 293 -30.61 5.41 -10.09
C SER A 293 -29.73 6.21 -11.07
N ARG A 294 -29.41 7.48 -10.77
CA ARG A 294 -28.51 8.30 -11.60
C ARG A 294 -27.08 7.75 -11.59
N PHE A 295 -26.58 7.34 -10.43
CA PHE A 295 -25.21 6.83 -10.31
C PHE A 295 -25.08 5.37 -10.69
N GLU A 296 -26.12 4.56 -10.54
CA GLU A 296 -26.20 3.24 -11.15
C GLU A 296 -26.25 3.39 -12.66
N GLN A 297 -27.02 4.32 -13.23
CA GLN A 297 -26.98 4.61 -14.66
C GLN A 297 -25.61 5.16 -15.13
N LEU A 298 -24.91 5.98 -14.34
CA LEU A 298 -23.54 6.45 -14.64
C LEU A 298 -22.50 5.34 -14.47
N ALA A 299 -22.65 4.48 -13.47
CA ALA A 299 -21.84 3.28 -13.27
C ALA A 299 -22.18 2.19 -14.30
N THR A 300 -23.37 2.21 -14.90
CA THR A 300 -23.80 1.29 -15.96
C THR A 300 -23.38 1.81 -17.34
N ARG A 301 -23.46 3.13 -17.56
CA ARG A 301 -22.88 3.83 -18.74
C ARG A 301 -21.36 3.85 -18.72
N GLY A 302 -20.74 3.87 -17.54
CA GLY A 302 -19.30 3.66 -17.34
C GLY A 302 -18.90 2.18 -17.19
N ARG A 303 -19.85 1.24 -17.29
CA ARG A 303 -19.61 -0.22 -17.24
C ARG A 303 -19.48 -0.86 -18.60
N THR A 304 -19.64 -0.14 -19.70
CA THR A 304 -19.62 -0.80 -21.02
C THR A 304 -18.24 -0.98 -21.61
N GLU A 305 -17.20 -0.28 -21.15
CA GLU A 305 -15.84 -0.58 -21.62
C GLU A 305 -14.81 -0.44 -20.50
N LYS A 306 -13.96 -1.46 -20.41
CA LYS A 306 -12.73 -1.55 -19.62
C LYS A 306 -12.03 -0.19 -19.50
N ASN A 307 -12.33 0.63 -18.50
CA ASN A 307 -11.49 1.79 -18.21
C ASN A 307 -10.18 1.23 -17.68
N PRO A 308 -9.09 1.28 -18.47
CA PRO A 308 -7.85 0.71 -18.01
C PRO A 308 -7.37 1.59 -16.85
N TRP A 309 -6.93 0.96 -15.76
CA TRP A 309 -6.35 1.69 -14.63
C TRP A 309 -5.16 2.56 -15.10
N TRP A 310 -4.50 2.15 -16.18
CA TRP A 310 -3.38 2.82 -16.84
C TRP A 310 -3.34 2.42 -18.33
N PRO A 311 -2.99 3.32 -19.27
CA PRO A 311 -3.00 2.99 -20.70
C PRO A 311 -2.00 1.89 -21.05
N LYS A 312 -2.30 1.09 -22.08
CA LYS A 312 -1.42 0.04 -22.59
C LYS A 312 -0.30 0.57 -23.50
N ASP A 313 -0.60 1.63 -24.25
CA ASP A 313 0.37 2.25 -25.15
C ASP A 313 1.48 2.97 -24.37
N LYS A 314 2.74 2.60 -24.63
CA LYS A 314 3.90 3.12 -23.87
C LYS A 314 4.15 4.61 -24.11
N ASN A 315 3.84 5.14 -25.30
CA ASN A 315 3.98 6.57 -25.55
C ASN A 315 2.94 7.36 -24.74
N GLN A 316 1.70 6.86 -24.70
CA GLN A 316 0.63 7.43 -23.88
C GLN A 316 0.97 7.34 -22.38
N GLN A 317 1.54 6.23 -21.92
CA GLN A 317 2.04 6.12 -20.54
C GLN A 317 3.08 7.21 -20.25
N GLN A 318 4.05 7.41 -21.15
CA GLN A 318 5.10 8.41 -20.98
C GLN A 318 4.53 9.84 -20.98
N GLU A 319 3.56 10.15 -21.86
CA GLU A 319 2.88 11.44 -21.89
C GLU A 319 2.12 11.70 -20.60
N LEU A 320 1.27 10.77 -20.15
CA LEU A 320 0.54 10.93 -18.89
C LEU A 320 1.46 11.04 -17.67
N ALA A 321 2.57 10.30 -17.66
CA ALA A 321 3.55 10.36 -16.58
C ALA A 321 4.20 11.75 -16.44
N ARG A 322 4.34 12.52 -17.52
CA ARG A 322 4.86 13.90 -17.47
C ARG A 322 3.93 14.84 -16.70
N ASP A 323 2.62 14.60 -16.79
CA ASP A 323 1.59 15.45 -16.19
C ASP A 323 1.21 15.02 -14.77
N ILE A 324 1.66 13.85 -14.32
CA ILE A 324 1.39 13.32 -12.98
C ILE A 324 2.68 13.38 -12.19
N LYS A 325 2.80 14.35 -11.29
CA LYS A 325 4.07 14.70 -10.62
C LYS A 325 4.82 13.50 -10.00
N PRO A 326 4.19 12.57 -9.25
CA PRO A 326 4.89 11.37 -8.77
C PRO A 326 5.42 10.44 -9.86
N LEU A 327 4.87 10.46 -11.07
CA LEU A 327 5.24 9.55 -12.16
C LEU A 327 6.41 10.06 -13.00
N VAL A 328 6.84 11.31 -12.81
CA VAL A 328 8.03 11.86 -13.46
C VAL A 328 9.27 11.01 -13.14
N TYR A 329 9.34 10.39 -11.97
CA TYR A 329 10.42 9.47 -11.59
C TYR A 329 10.50 8.21 -12.47
N ALA A 330 9.46 7.84 -13.22
CA ALA A 330 9.52 6.74 -14.19
C ALA A 330 10.12 7.16 -15.54
N ILE A 331 10.27 8.47 -15.80
CA ILE A 331 10.72 8.96 -17.10
C ILE A 331 12.25 8.92 -17.18
N PRO A 332 12.84 8.29 -18.22
CA PRO A 332 14.30 8.30 -18.41
C PRO A 332 14.85 9.72 -18.57
N CYS A 333 16.03 9.97 -17.99
CA CYS A 333 16.74 11.26 -18.15
C CYS A 333 17.03 11.55 -19.64
N GLY A 334 16.85 12.81 -20.06
CA GLY A 334 17.21 13.27 -21.41
C GLY A 334 16.12 13.14 -22.48
N GLY A 335 14.87 12.85 -22.11
CA GLY A 335 13.73 12.88 -23.04
C GLY A 335 13.76 11.80 -24.14
N GLN A 336 14.64 10.81 -24.02
CA GLN A 336 14.69 9.67 -24.93
C GLN A 336 13.34 8.95 -24.92
N LYS A 337 12.88 8.51 -26.10
CA LYS A 337 11.71 7.63 -26.21
C LYS A 337 11.94 6.41 -25.30
N ALA A 338 10.90 5.96 -24.61
CA ALA A 338 10.97 4.71 -23.85
C ALA A 338 11.50 3.61 -24.80
N LYS A 339 12.65 3.02 -24.46
CA LYS A 339 13.12 1.81 -25.13
C LYS A 339 12.15 0.69 -24.77
N ASP A 340 12.00 -0.31 -25.65
CA ASP A 340 11.27 -1.55 -25.34
C ASP A 340 11.78 -2.09 -23.99
N GLY A 341 10.95 -2.01 -22.95
CA GLY A 341 11.26 -2.47 -21.59
C GLY A 341 11.20 -1.45 -20.44
N ASN A 342 10.98 -0.15 -20.68
CA ASN A 342 10.82 0.83 -19.58
C ASN A 342 9.35 1.26 -19.41
N ASP A 343 8.70 0.75 -18.36
CA ASP A 343 7.32 1.07 -18.03
C ASP A 343 7.23 2.45 -17.37
N CYS A 344 6.45 3.35 -17.98
CA CYS A 344 6.16 4.67 -17.39
C CYS A 344 4.93 4.56 -16.49
N ASP A 345 5.07 3.82 -15.38
CA ASP A 345 3.98 3.56 -14.44
C ASP A 345 4.33 3.91 -12.99
N ALA A 346 3.37 3.70 -12.09
CA ALA A 346 3.50 4.03 -10.68
C ALA A 346 4.51 3.17 -9.93
N LEU A 347 4.70 1.90 -10.31
CA LEU A 347 5.63 0.99 -9.65
C LEU A 347 7.06 1.33 -10.05
N THR A 348 7.32 1.52 -11.34
CA THR A 348 8.64 1.96 -11.84
C THR A 348 9.02 3.32 -11.26
N ALA A 349 8.09 4.28 -11.22
CA ALA A 349 8.32 5.57 -10.60
C ALA A 349 8.70 5.44 -9.12
N PHE A 350 7.99 4.58 -8.37
CA PHE A 350 8.30 4.34 -6.97
C PHE A 350 9.68 3.70 -6.79
N MET A 351 10.03 2.69 -7.59
CA MET A 351 11.33 2.02 -7.49
C MET A 351 12.48 2.98 -7.75
N ASN A 352 12.33 3.89 -8.73
CA ASN A 352 13.33 4.94 -9.00
C ASN A 352 13.39 6.00 -7.88
N TYR A 353 12.25 6.39 -7.33
CA TYR A 353 12.17 7.32 -6.19
C TYR A 353 12.77 6.73 -4.90
N PHE A 354 12.59 5.43 -4.68
CA PHE A 354 13.12 4.73 -3.52
C PHE A 354 14.65 4.79 -3.50
N ASP A 355 15.29 4.58 -4.65
CA ASP A 355 16.75 4.52 -4.83
C ASP A 355 17.46 5.89 -4.79
N GLY A 356 16.72 7.00 -4.70
CA GLY A 356 17.32 8.32 -4.49
C GLY A 356 17.90 8.99 -5.73
N LYS A 357 17.22 8.89 -6.88
CA LYS A 357 17.35 9.92 -7.93
C LYS A 357 16.49 11.13 -7.53
N ASP A 358 17.00 11.96 -6.62
CA ASP A 358 16.48 13.31 -6.41
C ASP A 358 16.94 14.24 -7.54
#